data_AF-A0A7V7VS07-F1
#
_entry.id   AF-A0A7V7VS07-F1
#
_cell.length_a   1.000
_cell.length_b   1.000
_cell.length_c   1.000
_cell.angle_alpha   90.00
_cell.angle_beta   90.00
_cell.angle_gamma   90.00
#
_symmetry.space_group_name_H-M   'P 1'
#
loop_
_entity.id
_entity.type
_entity.pdbx_description
1 polymer ?
#
loop_
_entity_poly.entity_id
_entity_poly.type
_entity_poly.pdbx_seq_one_letter_code
_entity_poly.pdbx_strand_id
1 'polypeptide(L)'
;MEIAGYYVALEGVSKFAIQTAAKAIMRGSLGHTFYPQPPELRLQCDEVMRPIREAEARDRREAEILKEQREEKRQRERSQSTWTPESRQRASAKWQAIKAQMQAEGAKDDAKRDQYDVSPEACMARLKAAAEANGHKFNIDNLKSAPSGSFKQVGRAA
;
A
#
# COMPACT_ATOMS: atom_id res chain seq x y z
N MET A 1 34.76 11.75 -33.46
CA MET A 1 33.86 10.62 -33.10
C MET A 1 33.01 10.93 -31.86
N GLU A 2 33.55 11.63 -30.85
CA GLU A 2 32.84 11.89 -29.57
C GLU A 2 31.54 12.70 -29.71
N ILE A 3 31.51 13.70 -30.61
CA ILE A 3 30.35 14.58 -30.80
C ILE A 3 29.10 13.81 -31.22
N ALA A 4 29.25 12.79 -32.08
CA ALA A 4 28.13 11.96 -32.52
C ALA A 4 27.49 11.18 -31.36
N GLY A 5 28.30 10.75 -30.38
CA GLY A 5 27.81 10.07 -29.18
C GLY A 5 26.92 10.96 -28.31
N TYR A 6 27.24 12.25 -28.19
CA TYR A 6 26.40 13.20 -27.46
C TYR A 6 25.05 13.45 -28.14
N TYR A 7 25.01 13.53 -29.47
CA TYR A 7 23.74 13.70 -30.19
C TYR A 7 22.80 12.51 -29.98
N VAL A 8 23.33 11.28 -30.03
CA VAL A 8 22.54 10.06 -29.77
C VAL A 8 22.10 10.01 -28.30
N ALA A 9 23.00 10.32 -27.36
CA ALA A 9 22.68 10.31 -25.94
C ALA A 9 21.59 11.34 -25.56
N LEU A 10 21.59 12.51 -26.21
CA LEU A 10 20.66 13.60 -25.94
C LEU A 10 19.38 13.52 -26.77
N GLU A 11 19.21 12.50 -27.60
CA GLU A 11 18.00 12.30 -28.38
C GLU A 11 16.77 12.12 -27.48
N GLY A 12 15.72 12.91 -27.74
CA GLY A 12 14.47 12.91 -26.98
C GLY A 12 14.57 13.51 -25.56
N VAL A 13 15.72 14.08 -25.19
CA VAL A 13 15.91 14.73 -23.89
C VAL A 13 15.40 16.16 -23.94
N SER A 14 14.64 16.57 -22.92
CA SER A 14 14.14 17.96 -22.83
C SER A 14 15.27 18.93 -22.46
N LYS A 15 15.17 20.18 -22.92
CA LYS A 15 16.11 21.25 -22.54
C LYS A 15 16.22 21.41 -21.01
N PHE A 16 15.11 21.22 -20.30
CA PHE A 16 15.06 21.26 -18.84
C PHE A 16 15.93 20.18 -18.21
N ALA A 17 15.84 18.94 -18.70
CA ALA A 17 16.62 17.82 -18.20
C ALA A 17 18.13 18.06 -18.38
N ILE A 18 18.53 18.55 -19.55
CA ILE A 18 19.94 18.87 -19.85
C ILE A 18 20.47 19.95 -18.91
N GLN A 19 19.74 21.06 -18.74
CA GLN A 19 20.18 22.16 -17.89
C GLN A 19 20.30 21.76 -16.42
N THR A 20 19.35 20.96 -15.93
CA THR A 20 19.34 20.51 -14.53
C THR A 20 20.39 19.43 -14.30
N ALA A 21 20.56 18.50 -15.24
CA ALA A 21 21.62 17.48 -15.19
C ALA A 21 23.01 18.14 -15.21
N ALA A 22 23.24 19.14 -16.07
CA ALA A 22 24.50 19.87 -16.10
C ALA A 22 24.79 20.56 -14.75
N LYS A 23 23.80 21.18 -14.12
CA LYS A 23 23.93 21.77 -12.77
C LYS A 23 24.22 20.71 -11.70
N ALA A 24 23.61 19.53 -11.79
CA ALA A 24 23.86 18.43 -10.85
C ALA A 24 25.29 17.88 -11.00
N ILE A 25 25.76 17.71 -12.24
CA ILE A 25 27.12 17.27 -12.56
C ILE A 25 28.14 18.28 -12.02
N MET A 26 27.91 19.59 -12.23
CA MET A 26 28.76 20.64 -11.67
C MET A 26 28.80 20.65 -10.13
N ARG A 27 27.77 20.11 -9.46
CA ARG A 27 27.72 19.92 -8.00
C ARG A 27 28.35 18.61 -7.53
N GLY A 28 28.89 17.81 -8.45
CA GLY A 28 29.57 16.56 -8.14
C GLY A 28 28.69 15.32 -8.16
N SER A 29 27.55 15.31 -8.85
CA SER A 29 26.64 14.15 -8.88
C SER A 29 27.25 12.86 -9.47
N LEU A 30 28.32 12.97 -10.26
CA LEU A 30 29.04 11.84 -10.85
C LEU A 30 30.15 11.27 -9.94
N GLY A 31 30.49 11.95 -8.84
CA GLY A 31 31.57 11.50 -7.93
C GLY A 31 32.99 11.64 -8.48
N HIS A 32 33.17 12.24 -9.67
CA HIS A 32 34.47 12.56 -10.26
C HIS A 32 34.47 13.96 -10.88
N THR A 33 35.67 14.49 -11.16
CA THR A 33 35.88 15.82 -11.75
C THR A 33 36.04 15.80 -13.27
N PHE A 34 36.04 14.62 -13.89
CA PHE A 34 36.13 14.48 -15.35
C PHE A 34 34.88 14.99 -16.06
N TYR A 35 35.05 15.39 -17.32
CA TYR A 35 33.95 15.79 -18.19
C TYR A 35 33.00 14.59 -18.42
N PRO A 36 31.67 14.79 -18.36
CA PRO A 36 30.71 13.69 -18.44
C PRO A 36 30.78 13.01 -19.80
N GLN A 37 30.95 11.69 -19.80
CA GLN A 37 30.81 10.87 -21.01
C GLN A 37 29.35 10.92 -21.50
N PRO A 38 29.07 10.72 -22.81
CA PRO A 38 27.70 10.76 -23.32
C PRO A 38 26.69 9.85 -22.56
N PRO A 39 27.03 8.60 -22.19
CA PRO A 39 26.12 7.76 -21.39
C PRO A 39 25.87 8.29 -19.98
N GLU A 40 26.88 8.88 -19.33
CA GLU A 40 26.76 9.46 -17.98
C GLU A 40 25.82 10.67 -17.99
N LEU A 41 25.94 11.53 -19.02
CA LEU A 41 25.05 12.66 -19.20
C LEU A 41 23.60 12.20 -19.42
N ARG A 42 23.40 11.12 -20.18
CA ARG A 42 22.06 10.53 -20.38
C ARG A 42 21.47 10.01 -19.07
N LEU A 43 22.24 9.27 -18.29
CA LEU A 43 21.80 8.76 -16.98
C LEU A 43 21.37 9.90 -16.05
N GLN A 44 22.14 10.99 -15.99
CA GLN A 44 21.77 12.15 -15.18
C GLN A 44 20.51 12.85 -15.69
N CYS A 45 20.32 12.93 -17.01
CA CYS A 45 19.09 13.46 -17.59
C CYS A 45 17.86 12.59 -17.27
N ASP A 46 18.02 11.26 -17.33
CA ASP A 46 16.96 10.32 -17.00
C ASP A 46 16.62 10.34 -15.50
N GLU A 47 17.61 10.51 -14.63
CA GLU A 47 17.41 10.67 -13.18
C GLU A 47 16.59 11.93 -12.86
N VAL A 48 16.91 13.06 -13.52
CA VAL A 48 16.15 14.31 -13.38
C VAL A 48 14.70 14.15 -13.87
N MET A 49 14.49 13.42 -14.96
CA MET A 49 13.16 13.22 -15.54
C MET A 49 12.35 12.12 -14.85
N ARG A 50 12.99 11.22 -14.09
CA ARG A 50 12.35 10.11 -13.38
C ARG A 50 11.10 10.55 -12.58
N PRO A 51 11.17 11.55 -11.68
CA PRO A 51 9.99 11.94 -10.90
C PRO A 51 8.83 12.44 -11.77
N ILE A 52 9.12 13.12 -12.89
CA ILE A 52 8.09 13.61 -13.81
C ILE A 52 7.41 12.43 -14.51
N ARG A 53 8.21 11.48 -15.04
CA ARG A 53 7.68 10.28 -15.71
C ARG A 53 6.89 9.38 -14.74
N GLU A 54 7.31 9.29 -13.49
CA GLU A 54 6.59 8.57 -12.45
C GLU A 54 5.24 9.23 -12.12
N ALA A 55 5.19 10.55 -12.03
CA ALA A 55 3.95 11.30 -11.85
C ALA A 55 2.98 11.08 -13.03
N GLU A 56 3.47 11.20 -14.27
CA GLU A 56 2.67 10.93 -15.48
C GLU A 56 2.16 9.47 -15.54
N ALA A 57 2.97 8.51 -15.09
CA ALA A 57 2.55 7.12 -15.01
C ALA A 57 1.46 6.91 -13.95
N ARG A 58 1.56 7.61 -12.82
CA ARG A 58 0.54 7.59 -11.78
C ARG A 58 -0.78 8.20 -12.27
N ASP A 59 -0.73 9.37 -12.89
CA ASP A 59 -1.92 10.06 -13.40
C ASP A 59 -2.65 9.23 -14.44
N ARG A 60 -1.90 8.54 -15.33
CA ARG A 60 -2.48 7.61 -16.30
C ARG A 60 -3.22 6.45 -15.63
N ARG A 61 -2.62 5.82 -14.61
CA ARG A 61 -3.27 4.74 -13.86
C ARG A 61 -4.52 5.24 -13.15
N GLU A 62 -4.47 6.41 -12.53
CA GLU A 62 -5.63 7.00 -11.84
C GLU A 62 -6.76 7.32 -12.84
N ALA A 63 -6.42 7.82 -14.03
CA ALA A 63 -7.39 8.06 -15.10
C ALA A 63 -8.03 6.76 -15.63
N GLU A 64 -7.26 5.68 -15.77
CA GLU A 64 -7.76 4.36 -16.17
C GLU A 64 -8.74 3.80 -15.13
N ILE A 65 -8.37 3.84 -13.85
CA ILE A 65 -9.24 3.42 -12.74
C ILE A 65 -10.55 4.23 -12.73
N LEU A 66 -10.46 5.55 -12.90
CA LEU A 66 -11.65 6.40 -12.93
C LEU A 66 -12.55 6.09 -14.13
N LYS A 67 -11.97 5.73 -15.27
CA LYS A 67 -12.71 5.31 -16.45
C LYS A 67 -13.44 3.99 -16.21
N GLU A 68 -12.76 3.00 -15.63
CA GLU A 68 -13.34 1.72 -15.26
C GLU A 68 -14.51 1.88 -14.27
N GLN A 69 -14.32 2.67 -13.20
CA GLN A 69 -15.39 2.96 -12.24
C GLN A 69 -16.60 3.63 -12.89
N ARG A 70 -16.39 4.54 -13.84
CA ARG A 70 -17.49 5.19 -14.58
C ARG A 70 -18.24 4.19 -15.46
N GLU A 71 -17.54 3.27 -16.09
CA GLU A 71 -18.14 2.21 -16.90
C GLU A 71 -18.92 1.23 -16.03
N GLU A 72 -18.35 0.79 -14.92
CA GLU A 72 -19.02 -0.08 -13.95
C GLU A 72 -20.29 0.59 -13.39
N LYS A 73 -20.20 1.86 -12.98
CA LYS A 73 -21.35 2.63 -12.52
C LYS A 73 -22.44 2.70 -13.59
N ARG A 74 -22.08 2.96 -14.84
CA ARG A 74 -23.02 2.99 -15.96
C ARG A 74 -23.68 1.64 -16.21
N GLN A 75 -22.91 0.55 -16.14
CA GLN A 75 -23.46 -0.81 -16.27
C GLN A 75 -24.42 -1.12 -15.13
N ARG A 76 -24.04 -0.78 -13.89
CA ARG A 76 -24.88 -0.96 -12.71
C ARG A 76 -26.18 -0.17 -12.79
N GLU A 77 -26.13 1.08 -13.26
CA GLU A 77 -27.31 1.91 -13.49
C GLU A 77 -28.23 1.31 -14.56
N ARG A 78 -27.67 0.80 -15.67
CA ARG A 78 -28.44 0.09 -16.71
C ARG A 78 -29.10 -1.19 -16.19
N SER A 79 -28.42 -1.95 -15.34
CA SER A 79 -28.99 -3.16 -14.73
C SER A 79 -30.10 -2.80 -13.73
N GLN A 80 -29.93 -1.71 -12.99
CA GLN A 80 -30.94 -1.23 -12.02
C GLN A 80 -32.16 -0.57 -12.67
N SER A 81 -32.03 0.02 -13.86
CA SER A 81 -33.16 0.61 -14.57
C SER A 81 -34.19 -0.43 -15.00
N THR A 82 -33.75 -1.68 -15.21
CA THR A 82 -34.62 -2.82 -15.55
C THR A 82 -35.30 -3.44 -14.32
N TRP A 83 -34.99 -2.93 -13.12
CA TRP A 83 -35.39 -3.58 -11.88
C TRP A 83 -36.79 -3.15 -11.42
N THR A 84 -37.72 -4.10 -11.35
CA THR A 84 -39.10 -3.86 -10.93
C THR A 84 -39.19 -3.48 -9.43
N PRO A 85 -40.24 -2.75 -9.01
CA PRO A 85 -40.43 -2.34 -7.61
C PRO A 85 -40.47 -3.51 -6.62
N GLU A 86 -41.05 -4.64 -7.02
CA GLU A 86 -41.13 -5.85 -6.20
C GLU A 86 -39.78 -6.56 -6.05
N SER A 87 -38.93 -6.50 -7.08
CA SER A 87 -37.57 -7.04 -7.04
C SER A 87 -36.67 -6.22 -6.11
N ARG A 88 -36.87 -4.88 -6.08
CA ARG A 88 -36.22 -3.96 -5.13
C ARG A 88 -36.54 -4.32 -3.68
N GLN A 89 -37.81 -4.59 -3.38
CA GLN A 89 -38.26 -4.97 -2.04
C GLN A 89 -37.69 -6.33 -1.58
N ARG A 90 -37.63 -7.32 -2.49
CA ARG A 90 -37.03 -8.62 -2.17
C ARG A 90 -35.54 -8.51 -1.84
N ALA A 91 -34.81 -7.69 -2.59
CA ALA A 91 -33.40 -7.50 -2.33
C ALA A 91 -33.13 -6.62 -1.10
N SER A 92 -33.93 -5.59 -0.83
CA SER A 92 -33.81 -4.83 0.42
C SER A 92 -34.10 -5.71 1.63
N ALA A 93 -35.12 -6.58 1.56
CA ALA A 93 -35.41 -7.55 2.61
C ALA A 93 -34.26 -8.54 2.83
N LYS A 94 -33.66 -9.07 1.76
CA LYS A 94 -32.45 -9.91 1.85
C LYS A 94 -31.27 -9.17 2.49
N TRP A 95 -31.05 -7.91 2.11
CA TRP A 95 -29.97 -7.10 2.66
C TRP A 95 -30.17 -6.82 4.15
N GLN A 96 -31.41 -6.50 4.56
CA GLN A 96 -31.76 -6.31 5.96
C GLN A 96 -31.59 -7.60 6.78
N ALA A 97 -31.95 -8.76 6.22
CA ALA A 97 -31.73 -10.05 6.87
C ALA A 97 -30.24 -10.36 7.07
N ILE A 98 -29.41 -10.14 6.04
CA ILE A 98 -27.94 -10.31 6.14
C ILE A 98 -27.35 -9.32 7.16
N LYS A 99 -27.79 -8.06 7.14
CA LYS A 99 -27.35 -7.04 8.10
C LYS A 99 -27.70 -7.44 9.54
N ALA A 100 -28.91 -7.96 9.76
CA ALA A 100 -29.34 -8.46 11.06
C ALA A 100 -28.52 -9.67 11.52
N GLN A 101 -28.17 -10.58 10.60
CA GLN A 101 -27.28 -11.70 10.90
C GLN A 101 -25.87 -11.24 11.29
N MET A 102 -25.27 -10.32 10.52
CA MET A 102 -23.96 -9.74 10.84
C MET A 102 -23.94 -9.02 12.20
N GLN A 103 -25.01 -8.27 12.52
CA GLN A 103 -25.15 -7.61 13.82
C GLN A 103 -25.27 -8.63 14.96
N ALA A 104 -26.02 -9.72 14.74
CA ALA A 104 -26.17 -10.78 15.73
C ALA A 104 -24.87 -11.59 15.92
N GLU A 105 -24.09 -11.81 14.87
CA GLU A 105 -22.76 -12.44 14.96
C GLU A 105 -21.76 -11.52 15.64
N GLY A 106 -21.71 -10.24 15.25
CA GLY A 106 -20.88 -9.23 15.91
C GLY A 106 -21.19 -9.11 17.40
N ALA A 107 -22.47 -9.08 17.78
CA ALA A 107 -22.88 -9.06 19.19
C ALA A 107 -22.47 -10.33 19.96
N LYS A 108 -22.45 -11.51 19.31
CA LYS A 108 -21.94 -12.75 19.92
C LYS A 108 -20.43 -12.73 20.08
N ASP A 109 -19.71 -12.17 19.11
CA ASP A 109 -18.26 -12.05 19.17
C ASP A 109 -17.80 -10.99 20.18
N ASP A 110 -18.53 -9.88 20.29
CA ASP A 110 -18.34 -8.87 21.33
C ASP A 110 -18.66 -9.45 22.71
N ALA A 111 -19.76 -10.20 22.87
CA ALA A 111 -20.08 -10.88 24.13
C ALA A 111 -19.03 -11.92 24.53
N LYS A 112 -18.46 -12.67 23.57
CA LYS A 112 -17.32 -13.56 23.83
C LYS A 112 -16.06 -12.78 24.21
N ARG A 113 -15.84 -11.61 23.61
CA ARG A 113 -14.67 -10.76 23.91
C ARG A 113 -14.76 -10.18 25.31
N ASP A 114 -15.95 -9.73 25.72
CA ASP A 114 -16.23 -9.22 27.08
C ASP A 114 -16.17 -10.32 28.14
N GLN A 115 -16.42 -11.58 27.77
CA GLN A 115 -16.28 -12.73 28.67
C GLN A 115 -14.84 -12.97 29.11
N TYR A 116 -13.85 -12.55 28.32
CA TYR A 116 -12.44 -12.63 28.71
C TYR A 116 -12.01 -11.30 29.33
N ASP A 117 -11.75 -11.29 30.63
CA ASP A 117 -11.00 -10.18 31.22
C ASP A 117 -9.63 -10.08 30.52
N VAL A 118 -9.41 -8.99 29.80
CA VAL A 118 -8.19 -8.66 29.05
C VAL A 118 -7.24 -7.79 29.89
N SER A 119 -7.55 -7.58 31.17
CA SER A 119 -6.64 -6.92 32.10
C SER A 119 -5.26 -7.60 32.08
N PRO A 120 -4.18 -6.82 32.21
CA PRO A 120 -2.83 -7.38 32.28
C PRO A 120 -2.72 -8.48 33.34
N GLU A 121 -3.38 -8.31 34.48
CA GLU A 121 -3.38 -9.25 35.61
C GLU A 121 -4.03 -10.59 35.25
N ALA A 122 -5.22 -10.58 34.63
CA ALA A 122 -5.91 -11.81 34.22
C ALA A 122 -5.15 -12.57 33.13
N CYS A 123 -4.53 -11.86 32.19
CA CYS A 123 -3.65 -12.45 31.19
C CYS A 123 -2.42 -13.13 31.83
N MET A 124 -1.78 -12.47 32.81
CA MET A 124 -0.64 -13.02 33.52
C MET A 124 -1.00 -14.24 34.37
N ALA A 125 -2.19 -14.24 34.98
CA ALA A 125 -2.71 -15.40 35.71
C ALA A 125 -2.92 -16.61 34.80
N ARG A 126 -3.48 -16.43 33.59
CA ARG A 126 -3.65 -17.51 32.60
C ARG A 126 -2.32 -18.07 32.12
N LEU A 127 -1.34 -17.21 31.84
CA LEU A 127 0.00 -17.62 31.42
C LEU A 127 0.72 -18.41 32.53
N LYS A 128 0.58 -17.98 33.78
CA LYS A 128 1.12 -18.69 34.94
C LYS A 128 0.49 -20.06 35.12
N ALA A 129 -0.85 -20.14 35.09
CA ALA A 129 -1.57 -21.41 35.18
C ALA A 129 -1.22 -22.37 34.04
N ALA A 130 -1.05 -21.85 32.81
CA ALA A 130 -0.63 -22.66 31.66
C ALA A 130 0.80 -23.18 31.80
N ALA A 131 1.73 -22.39 32.33
CA ALA A 131 3.10 -22.84 32.58
C ALA A 131 3.11 -23.97 33.63
N GLU A 132 2.37 -23.78 34.73
CA GLU A 132 2.27 -24.77 35.82
C GLU A 132 1.63 -26.09 35.33
N ALA A 133 0.58 -26.01 34.51
CA ALA A 133 -0.04 -27.20 33.90
C ALA A 133 0.90 -27.97 32.97
N ASN A 134 1.87 -27.28 32.34
CA ASN A 134 2.91 -27.89 31.51
C ASN A 134 4.17 -28.28 32.31
N GLY A 135 4.13 -28.22 33.65
CA GLY A 135 5.25 -28.61 34.52
C GLY A 135 6.40 -27.59 34.55
N HIS A 136 6.17 -26.36 34.09
CA HIS A 136 7.16 -25.29 34.06
C HIS A 136 6.83 -24.20 35.09
N LYS A 137 7.85 -23.65 35.75
CA LYS A 137 7.68 -22.49 36.63
C LYS A 137 7.64 -21.22 35.79
N PHE A 138 6.51 -20.50 35.83
CA PHE A 138 6.38 -19.20 35.16
C PHE A 138 7.34 -18.18 35.79
N ASN A 139 8.27 -17.64 35.00
CA ASN A 139 9.21 -16.61 35.43
C ASN A 139 9.25 -15.46 34.41
N ILE A 140 8.81 -14.28 34.86
CA ILE A 140 8.73 -13.07 34.05
C ILE A 140 10.12 -12.52 33.74
N ASP A 141 11.06 -12.67 34.65
CA ASP A 141 12.40 -12.07 34.55
C ASP A 141 13.26 -12.73 33.46
N ASN A 142 12.88 -13.94 33.02
CA ASN A 142 13.53 -14.67 31.93
C ASN A 142 12.87 -14.43 30.56
N LEU A 143 11.80 -13.63 30.49
CA LEU A 143 11.21 -13.25 29.22
C LEU A 143 12.17 -12.28 28.52
N LYS A 144 12.82 -12.76 27.46
CA LYS A 144 13.59 -11.88 26.58
C LYS A 144 12.62 -10.90 25.93
N SER A 145 12.84 -9.61 26.14
CA SER A 145 12.15 -8.56 25.39
C SER A 145 12.24 -8.86 23.90
N ALA A 146 11.12 -8.80 23.21
CA ALA A 146 11.12 -8.92 21.76
C ALA A 146 12.07 -7.84 21.19
N PRO A 147 12.92 -8.17 20.19
CA PRO A 147 13.73 -7.15 19.53
C PRO A 147 12.77 -6.09 18.98
N SER A 148 13.06 -4.81 19.24
CA SER A 148 12.26 -3.66 18.82
C SER A 148 12.31 -3.39 17.30
N GLY A 149 12.48 -4.45 16.49
CA GLY A 149 12.41 -4.38 15.04
C GLY A 149 10.98 -4.13 14.59
N SER A 150 10.82 -3.29 13.57
CA SER A 150 9.53 -2.97 12.95
C SER A 150 8.71 -4.24 12.72
N PHE A 151 7.58 -4.35 13.41
CA PHE A 151 6.60 -5.40 13.16
C PHE A 151 6.21 -5.30 11.68
N LYS A 152 6.67 -6.23 10.84
CA LYS A 152 6.19 -6.31 9.46
C LYS A 152 4.72 -6.71 9.56
N GLN A 153 3.85 -5.73 9.38
CA GLN A 153 2.42 -5.92 9.19
C GLN A 153 2.25 -6.82 7.95
N VAL A 154 2.17 -8.13 8.16
CA VAL A 154 1.80 -9.07 7.11
C VAL A 154 0.33 -8.77 6.82
N GLY A 155 0.08 -8.19 5.65
CA GLY A 155 -1.23 -7.73 5.22
C GLY A 155 -2.28 -8.81 5.44
N ARG A 156 -3.40 -8.40 6.03
CA ARG A 156 -4.62 -9.18 6.12
C ARG A 156 -5.08 -9.42 4.67
N ALA A 157 -5.03 -10.66 4.20
CA ALA A 157 -5.71 -11.02 2.97
C ALA A 157 -7.22 -10.89 3.22
N ALA A 158 -7.83 -9.92 2.54
CA ALA A 158 -9.27 -9.80 2.31
C ALA A 158 -9.46 -9.13 0.95
#